data_AF-A0A0D7B5X7-F1
#
_entry.id   AF-A0A0D7B5X7-F1
#
_cell.length_a   1.000
_cell.length_b   1.000
_cell.length_c   1.000
_cell.angle_alpha   90.00
_cell.angle_beta   90.00
_cell.angle_gamma   90.00
#
_symmetry.space_group_name_H-M   'P 1'
#
loop_
_entity.id
_entity.type
_entity.pdbx_description
1 polymer ?
#
loop_
_entity_poly.entity_id
_entity_poly.type
_entity_poly.pdbx_seq_one_letter_code
_entity_poly.pdbx_strand_id
1 'polypeptide(L)'
;MPVLYRSEDISFSDEFYEPVTIKALTGGAGRAILECFGGLTRGEFEPFRETAYNQLKVQPSIAKCWDLLVAFVPSEDTVAAILKAFEANGKCHLSERTPFTQIPLPTHTTYSLIVSPQTSQDVFTRHPVTRIVRRHQHPYTDLPKFTLSAHPCIMAEAGRCAYWWKLASPILTKYCLYTTVRCFCHKLPFWTKPPKTLCVPS
;
A
#
# COMPACT_ATOMS: atom_id res chain seq x y z
N MET A 1 -13.66 15.68 -14.58
CA MET A 1 -12.66 14.98 -13.74
C MET A 1 -12.12 13.80 -14.54
N PRO A 2 -10.82 13.45 -14.46
CA PRO A 2 -10.29 12.28 -15.14
C PRO A 2 -10.94 10.99 -14.60
N VAL A 3 -11.17 10.02 -15.48
CA VAL A 3 -11.72 8.71 -15.11
C VAL A 3 -10.68 7.93 -14.32
N LEU A 4 -11.06 7.40 -13.15
CA LEU A 4 -10.20 6.55 -12.32
C LEU A 4 -10.41 5.08 -12.68
N TYR A 5 -9.31 4.37 -12.90
CA TYR A 5 -9.30 2.94 -13.19
C TYR A 5 -9.40 2.14 -11.89
N ARG A 6 -9.92 0.91 -11.94
CA ARG A 6 -9.93 0.00 -10.78
C ARG A 6 -8.72 -0.94 -10.87
N SER A 7 -8.38 -1.60 -9.77
CA SER A 7 -7.27 -2.59 -9.77
C SER A 7 -7.46 -3.78 -10.71
N GLU A 8 -8.71 -4.09 -11.08
CA GLU A 8 -9.05 -5.13 -12.06
C GLU A 8 -9.03 -4.64 -13.51
N ASP A 9 -8.79 -3.35 -13.73
CA ASP A 9 -8.71 -2.70 -15.05
C ASP A 9 -7.27 -2.59 -15.57
N ILE A 10 -6.34 -3.39 -14.99
CA ILE A 10 -4.96 -3.53 -15.44
C ILE A 10 -4.53 -5.00 -15.53
N SER A 11 -3.71 -5.33 -16.53
CA SER A 11 -3.19 -6.67 -16.80
C SER A 11 -1.79 -6.61 -17.46
N PHE A 12 -0.99 -7.67 -17.33
CA PHE A 12 0.18 -7.92 -18.20
C PHE A 12 -0.18 -8.68 -19.49
N SER A 13 -1.47 -8.91 -19.74
CA SER A 13 -2.03 -9.51 -20.95
C SER A 13 -3.02 -8.53 -21.59
N ASP A 14 -3.14 -8.53 -22.90
CA ASP A 14 -4.17 -7.77 -23.62
C ASP A 14 -5.58 -8.35 -23.39
N GLU A 15 -5.66 -9.63 -23.02
CA GLU A 15 -6.87 -10.28 -22.56
C GLU A 15 -7.17 -9.99 -21.08
N PHE A 16 -8.43 -9.61 -20.81
CA PHE A 16 -8.95 -9.36 -19.47
C PHE A 16 -9.94 -10.45 -19.06
N TYR A 17 -9.59 -11.20 -18.02
CA TYR A 17 -10.36 -12.30 -17.48
C TYR A 17 -11.18 -11.88 -16.25
N GLU A 18 -11.90 -12.84 -15.67
CA GLU A 18 -12.54 -12.67 -14.38
C GLU A 18 -11.50 -12.33 -13.30
N PRO A 19 -11.66 -11.22 -12.56
CA PRO A 19 -10.71 -10.80 -11.55
C PRO A 19 -10.60 -11.80 -10.40
N VAL A 20 -9.39 -11.96 -9.87
CA VAL A 20 -9.13 -12.74 -8.67
C VAL A 20 -8.91 -11.83 -7.46
N THR A 21 -9.33 -12.28 -6.28
CA THR A 21 -9.10 -11.55 -5.04
C THR A 21 -7.73 -11.90 -4.47
N ILE A 22 -6.94 -10.88 -4.17
CA ILE A 22 -5.65 -10.99 -3.48
C ILE A 22 -5.68 -10.22 -2.15
N LYS A 23 -4.70 -10.49 -1.30
CA LYS A 23 -4.41 -9.70 -0.10
C LYS A 23 -3.30 -8.71 -0.44
N ALA A 24 -3.57 -7.42 -0.27
CA ALA A 24 -2.59 -6.38 -0.54
C ALA A 24 -1.37 -6.53 0.37
N LEU A 25 -1.61 -6.85 1.64
CA LEU A 25 -0.58 -7.15 2.62
C LEU A 25 -0.75 -8.58 3.14
N THR A 26 0.17 -9.46 2.76
CA THR A 26 0.13 -10.89 3.11
C THR A 26 0.87 -11.19 4.42
N GLY A 27 1.87 -10.38 4.79
CA GLY A 27 2.67 -10.51 6.01
C GLY A 27 3.89 -9.57 6.04
N GLY A 28 4.85 -9.86 6.92
CA GLY A 28 6.16 -9.21 6.95
C GLY A 28 6.19 -7.82 7.61
N ALA A 29 7.19 -7.01 7.23
CA ALA A 29 7.48 -5.72 7.86
C ALA A 29 6.31 -4.74 7.82
N GLY A 30 5.49 -4.78 6.76
CA GLY A 30 4.38 -3.84 6.62
C GLY A 30 3.28 -4.05 7.66
N ARG A 31 3.04 -5.31 8.06
CA ARG A 31 2.13 -5.62 9.17
C ARG A 31 2.67 -5.04 10.47
N ALA A 32 3.94 -5.29 10.77
CA ALA A 32 4.57 -4.78 11.99
C ALA A 32 4.54 -3.25 12.06
N ILE A 33 4.69 -2.57 10.93
CA ILE A 33 4.62 -1.11 10.86
C ILE A 33 3.20 -0.59 11.10
N LEU A 34 2.17 -1.23 10.52
CA LEU A 34 0.78 -0.90 10.86
C LEU A 34 0.49 -1.14 12.33
N GLU A 35 0.96 -2.25 12.90
CA GLU A 35 0.83 -2.52 14.33
C GLU A 35 1.63 -1.51 15.18
N CYS A 36 2.75 -0.98 14.71
CA CYS A 36 3.55 -0.02 15.48
C CYS A 36 3.05 1.42 15.40
N PHE A 37 2.54 1.86 14.25
CA PHE A 37 2.23 3.27 13.99
C PHE A 37 0.79 3.51 13.55
N GLY A 38 0.09 2.49 13.06
CA GLY A 38 -1.31 2.55 12.65
C GLY A 38 -2.30 2.44 13.81
N GLY A 39 -1.87 2.70 15.05
CA GLY A 39 -2.75 2.72 16.21
C GLY A 39 -3.38 1.37 16.56
N LEU A 40 -2.70 0.29 16.20
CA LEU A 40 -3.06 -1.07 16.61
C LEU A 40 -2.06 -1.57 17.66
N THR A 41 -2.38 -2.68 18.32
CA THR A 41 -1.42 -3.51 19.07
C THR A 41 -1.04 -4.75 18.26
N ARG A 42 -0.06 -5.52 18.75
CA ARG A 42 0.39 -6.73 18.04
C ARG A 42 -0.75 -7.74 17.94
N GLY A 43 -1.00 -8.23 16.73
CA GLY A 43 -2.09 -9.20 16.48
C GLY A 43 -3.41 -8.55 16.08
N GLU A 44 -3.62 -7.28 16.39
CA GLU A 44 -4.87 -6.57 16.06
C GLU A 44 -5.03 -6.29 14.57
N PHE A 45 -4.01 -6.53 13.74
CA PHE A 45 -4.17 -6.52 12.30
C PHE A 45 -4.91 -7.76 11.77
N GLU A 46 -4.88 -8.89 12.48
CA GLU A 46 -5.40 -10.17 11.97
C GLU A 46 -6.89 -10.10 11.55
N PRO A 47 -7.80 -9.44 12.31
CA PRO A 47 -9.19 -9.29 11.90
C PRO A 47 -9.37 -8.56 10.56
N PHE A 48 -8.43 -7.70 10.16
CA PHE A 48 -8.51 -6.93 8.92
C PHE A 48 -8.00 -7.70 7.70
N ARG A 49 -7.24 -8.79 7.92
CA ARG A 49 -6.54 -9.53 6.87
C ARG A 49 -7.46 -10.08 5.80
N GLU A 50 -8.64 -10.55 6.19
CA GLU A 50 -9.66 -11.15 5.32
C GLU A 50 -10.80 -10.19 4.98
N THR A 51 -10.63 -8.89 5.24
CA THR A 51 -11.67 -7.88 4.99
C THR A 51 -11.37 -7.05 3.76
N ALA A 52 -12.36 -6.26 3.33
CA ALA A 52 -12.19 -5.29 2.25
C ALA A 52 -11.05 -4.29 2.50
N TYR A 53 -10.64 -4.05 3.75
CA TYR A 53 -9.50 -3.19 4.08
C TYR A 53 -8.18 -3.69 3.45
N ASN A 54 -8.00 -5.01 3.33
CA ASN A 54 -6.78 -5.64 2.83
C ASN A 54 -6.97 -6.41 1.51
N GLN A 55 -8.19 -6.45 0.96
CA GLN A 55 -8.49 -7.22 -0.24
C GLN A 55 -8.61 -6.33 -1.48
N LEU A 56 -8.06 -6.83 -2.58
CA LEU A 56 -8.12 -6.21 -3.91
C LEU A 56 -8.55 -7.25 -4.93
N LYS A 57 -9.40 -6.83 -5.87
CA LYS A 57 -9.65 -7.58 -7.11
C LYS A 57 -8.66 -7.15 -8.17
N VAL A 58 -7.93 -8.09 -8.76
CA VAL A 58 -6.92 -7.83 -9.79
C VAL A 58 -7.03 -8.84 -10.91
N GLN A 59 -6.45 -8.55 -12.07
CA GLN A 59 -6.33 -9.55 -13.13
C GLN A 59 -5.38 -10.70 -12.71
N PRO A 60 -5.59 -11.94 -13.19
CA PRO A 60 -4.74 -13.08 -12.83
C PRO A 60 -3.25 -12.86 -13.11
N SER A 61 -2.92 -12.13 -14.17
CA SER A 61 -1.54 -11.75 -14.52
C SER A 61 -0.91 -10.85 -13.46
N ILE A 62 -1.67 -9.89 -12.93
CA ILE A 62 -1.27 -9.01 -11.83
C ILE A 62 -1.12 -9.79 -10.53
N ALA A 63 -2.04 -10.71 -10.23
CA ALA A 63 -1.96 -11.54 -9.03
C ALA A 63 -0.66 -12.36 -8.96
N LYS A 64 -0.22 -12.95 -10.08
CA LYS A 64 1.04 -13.71 -10.17
C LYS A 64 2.29 -12.86 -9.91
N CYS A 65 2.19 -11.56 -10.12
CA CYS A 65 3.31 -10.62 -10.05
C CYS A 65 3.18 -9.61 -8.90
N TRP A 66 2.17 -9.78 -8.05
CA TRP A 66 1.92 -8.92 -6.90
C TRP A 66 3.13 -8.90 -5.95
N ASP A 67 3.45 -7.74 -5.39
CA ASP A 67 4.63 -7.45 -4.56
C ASP A 67 6.01 -7.66 -5.23
N LEU A 68 6.08 -8.32 -6.40
CA LEU A 68 7.31 -8.57 -7.15
C LEU A 68 7.57 -7.54 -8.25
N LEU A 69 6.54 -7.23 -9.05
CA LEU A 69 6.69 -6.38 -10.24
C LEU A 69 5.74 -5.17 -10.24
N VAL A 70 4.75 -5.13 -9.37
CA VAL A 70 3.76 -4.05 -9.35
C VAL A 70 3.47 -3.59 -7.93
N ALA A 71 3.19 -2.30 -7.81
CA ALA A 71 2.80 -1.67 -6.57
C ALA A 71 1.77 -0.59 -6.83
N PHE A 72 0.67 -0.58 -6.08
CA PHE A 72 -0.17 0.60 -6.03
C PHE A 72 0.26 1.49 -4.86
N VAL A 73 0.52 2.75 -5.17
CA VAL A 73 0.98 3.75 -4.20
C VAL A 73 -0.09 4.84 -4.07
N PRO A 74 -0.57 5.15 -2.85
CA PRO A 74 -1.51 6.26 -2.64
C PRO A 74 -0.92 7.59 -3.12
N SER A 75 -1.79 8.56 -3.41
CA SER A 75 -1.38 9.92 -3.76
C SER A 75 -0.48 10.54 -2.69
N GLU A 76 0.38 11.49 -3.10
CA GLU A 76 1.32 12.14 -2.19
C GLU A 76 0.64 12.79 -0.99
N ASP A 77 -0.51 13.44 -1.20
CA ASP A 77 -1.32 14.04 -0.13
C ASP A 77 -1.84 12.99 0.85
N THR A 78 -2.29 11.83 0.34
CA THR A 78 -2.70 10.71 1.18
C THR A 78 -1.52 10.17 1.98
N VAL A 79 -0.35 9.96 1.36
CA VAL A 79 0.85 9.50 2.07
C VAL A 79 1.30 10.52 3.13
N ALA A 80 1.22 11.81 2.84
CA ALA A 80 1.53 12.87 3.80
C ALA A 80 0.58 12.84 5.01
N ALA A 81 -0.73 12.63 4.78
CA ALA A 81 -1.71 12.48 5.85
C ALA A 81 -1.44 11.25 6.72
N ILE A 82 -1.14 10.11 6.10
CA ILE A 82 -0.76 8.87 6.80
C ILE A 82 0.50 9.11 7.63
N LEU A 83 1.55 9.70 7.06
CA LEU A 83 2.79 10.00 7.76
C LEU A 83 2.55 10.89 8.97
N LYS A 84 1.76 11.96 8.83
CA LYS A 84 1.40 12.86 9.93
C LYS A 84 0.73 12.10 11.08
N ALA A 85 -0.22 11.22 10.76
CA ALA A 85 -0.90 10.41 11.77
C ALA A 85 0.04 9.39 12.43
N PHE A 86 0.91 8.74 11.65
CA PHE A 86 1.90 7.78 12.17
C PHE A 86 2.96 8.46 13.04
N GLU A 87 3.35 9.70 12.72
CA GLU A 87 4.20 10.54 13.54
C GLU A 87 3.54 10.92 14.87
N ALA A 88 2.23 11.22 14.86
CA ALA A 88 1.47 11.50 16.07
C ALA A 88 1.32 10.24 16.95
N ASN A 89 0.89 9.12 16.37
CA ASN A 89 0.77 7.83 17.07
C ASN A 89 2.10 7.34 17.67
N GLY A 90 3.21 7.62 16.98
CA GLY A 90 4.55 7.29 17.45
C GLY A 90 5.05 8.15 18.63
N LYS A 91 4.30 9.19 19.03
CA LYS A 91 4.63 10.10 20.15
C LYS A 91 3.70 9.93 21.35
N CYS A 92 2.54 9.29 21.20
CA CYS A 92 1.56 9.11 22.28
C CYS A 92 1.56 7.68 22.85
N HIS A 93 0.88 7.52 24.00
CA HIS A 93 0.68 6.22 24.62
C HIS A 93 -0.25 5.33 23.77
N LEU A 94 -0.13 4.01 23.86
CA LEU A 94 -0.92 3.08 23.05
C LEU A 94 -2.43 3.35 23.11
N SER A 95 -2.95 3.67 24.30
CA SER A 95 -4.37 3.97 24.53
C SER A 95 -4.86 5.28 23.90
N GLU A 96 -3.95 6.16 23.49
CA GLU A 96 -4.25 7.48 22.91
C GLU A 96 -4.05 7.50 21.39
N ARG A 97 -3.65 6.37 20.79
CA ARG A 97 -3.40 6.28 19.36
C ARG A 97 -4.70 6.27 18.59
N THR A 98 -4.69 6.94 17.44
CA THR A 98 -5.78 6.86 16.47
C THR A 98 -5.61 5.59 15.63
N PRO A 99 -6.56 4.64 15.64
CA PRO A 99 -6.52 3.46 14.78
C PRO A 99 -6.46 3.86 13.30
N PHE A 100 -5.77 3.06 12.48
CA PHE A 100 -5.56 3.40 11.07
C PHE A 100 -6.87 3.59 10.30
N THR A 101 -7.94 2.91 10.71
CA THR A 101 -9.30 3.02 10.14
C THR A 101 -9.98 4.35 10.44
N GLN A 102 -9.48 5.10 11.43
CA GLN A 102 -10.01 6.41 11.86
C GLN A 102 -9.08 7.57 11.50
N ILE A 103 -7.95 7.30 10.83
CA ILE A 103 -7.06 8.37 10.37
C ILE A 103 -7.82 9.24 9.37
N PRO A 104 -7.81 10.58 9.53
CA PRO A 104 -8.44 11.48 8.56
C PRO A 104 -7.63 11.50 7.27
N LEU A 105 -8.15 10.82 6.25
CA LEU A 105 -7.55 10.74 4.92
C LEU A 105 -8.34 11.58 3.90
N PRO A 106 -7.71 12.00 2.79
CA PRO A 106 -8.43 12.66 1.71
C PRO A 106 -9.61 11.81 1.22
N THR A 107 -10.79 12.43 1.10
CA THR A 107 -12.05 11.77 0.72
C THR A 107 -11.94 11.02 -0.61
N HIS A 108 -11.10 11.49 -1.53
CA HIS A 108 -10.88 10.90 -2.84
C HIS A 108 -9.41 10.54 -2.99
N THR A 109 -9.00 9.47 -2.29
CA THR A 109 -7.65 8.94 -2.44
C THR A 109 -7.51 8.30 -3.82
N THR A 110 -6.53 8.77 -4.58
CA THR A 110 -6.12 8.17 -5.85
C THR A 110 -4.83 7.40 -5.67
N TYR A 111 -4.55 6.49 -6.60
CA TYR A 111 -3.37 5.65 -6.59
C TYR A 111 -2.62 5.75 -7.91
N SER A 112 -1.30 5.72 -7.82
CA SER A 112 -0.42 5.52 -8.97
C SER A 112 0.01 4.06 -8.98
N LEU A 113 0.03 3.45 -10.16
CA LEU A 113 0.70 2.18 -10.33
C LEU A 113 2.19 2.43 -10.57
N ILE A 114 3.03 1.74 -9.82
CA ILE A 114 4.47 1.64 -10.05
C ILE A 114 4.75 0.23 -10.57
N VAL A 115 5.46 0.15 -11.69
CA VAL A 115 5.94 -1.10 -12.27
C VAL A 115 7.44 -1.20 -11.99
N SER A 116 7.91 -2.36 -11.53
CA SER A 116 9.31 -2.61 -11.23
C SER A 116 10.17 -2.37 -12.46
N PRO A 117 11.34 -1.69 -12.33
CA PRO A 117 12.25 -1.49 -13.44
C PRO A 117 12.90 -2.80 -13.93
N GLN A 118 12.73 -3.90 -13.18
CA GLN A 118 13.24 -5.22 -13.56
C GLN A 118 12.39 -5.90 -14.64
N THR A 119 11.23 -5.34 -15.00
CA THR A 119 10.39 -5.85 -16.08
C THR A 119 10.25 -4.82 -17.20
N SER A 120 10.23 -5.31 -18.43
CA SER A 120 9.91 -4.57 -19.65
C SER A 120 8.62 -5.08 -20.31
N GLN A 121 7.86 -5.93 -19.62
CA GLN A 121 6.59 -6.48 -20.13
C GLN A 121 5.59 -5.37 -20.41
N ASP A 122 4.82 -5.49 -21.49
CA ASP A 122 3.76 -4.53 -21.75
C ASP A 122 2.70 -4.58 -20.65
N VAL A 123 2.17 -3.40 -20.31
CA VAL A 123 1.06 -3.25 -19.38
C VAL A 123 -0.17 -2.86 -20.18
N PHE A 124 -1.28 -3.52 -19.95
CA PHE A 124 -2.54 -3.23 -20.60
C PHE A 124 -3.51 -2.67 -19.57
N THR A 125 -4.17 -1.56 -19.91
CA THR A 125 -5.26 -1.02 -19.10
C THR A 125 -6.56 -1.05 -19.90
N ARG A 126 -7.67 -1.38 -19.23
CA ARG A 126 -9.00 -1.42 -19.85
C ARG A 126 -9.83 -0.28 -19.29
N HIS A 127 -10.21 0.68 -20.13
CA HIS A 127 -10.99 1.83 -19.68
C HIS A 127 -12.31 1.35 -19.03
N PRO A 128 -12.64 1.79 -17.79
CA PRO A 128 -13.72 1.18 -17.00
C PRO A 128 -15.11 1.35 -17.64
N VAL A 129 -15.32 2.43 -18.40
CA VAL A 129 -16.59 2.72 -19.09
C VAL A 129 -16.59 2.20 -20.53
N THR A 130 -15.71 2.70 -21.39
CA THR A 130 -15.66 2.35 -22.83
C THR A 130 -15.14 0.96 -23.13
N ARG A 131 -14.52 0.28 -22.16
CA ARG A 131 -13.87 -1.04 -22.31
C ARG A 131 -12.74 -1.09 -23.32
N ILE A 132 -12.30 0.06 -23.84
CA ILE A 132 -11.15 0.15 -24.74
C ILE A 132 -9.89 -0.26 -23.98
N VAL A 133 -9.16 -1.23 -24.53
CA VAL A 133 -7.87 -1.69 -24.01
C VAL A 133 -6.77 -0.83 -24.61
N ARG A 134 -5.88 -0.34 -23.76
CA ARG A 134 -4.71 0.45 -24.13
C ARG A 134 -3.45 -0.26 -23.66
N ARG A 135 -2.48 -0.40 -24.58
CA ARG A 135 -1.14 -0.90 -24.29
C ARG A 135 -0.24 0.24 -23.83
N HIS A 136 0.56 -0.04 -22.81
CA HIS A 136 1.57 0.84 -22.22
C HIS A 136 2.90 0.10 -22.23
N GLN A 137 3.94 0.78 -22.71
CA GLN A 137 5.28 0.23 -22.81
C GLN A 137 6.21 0.94 -21.84
N HIS A 138 7.27 0.24 -21.41
CA HIS A 138 8.32 0.85 -20.60
C HIS A 138 8.86 2.12 -21.30
N PRO A 139 9.06 3.26 -20.59
CA PRO A 139 9.08 3.45 -19.13
C PRO A 139 7.74 3.79 -18.46
N TYR A 140 6.61 3.46 -19.09
CA TYR A 140 5.24 3.60 -18.55
C TYR A 140 4.88 5.00 -18.05
N THR A 141 5.24 6.04 -18.82
CA THR A 141 5.06 7.45 -18.44
C THR A 141 3.61 7.94 -18.46
N ASP A 142 2.69 7.15 -19.00
CA ASP A 142 1.30 7.54 -19.29
C ASP A 142 0.25 6.62 -18.66
N LEU A 143 0.64 5.90 -17.61
CA LEU A 143 -0.29 5.05 -16.85
C LEU A 143 -1.41 5.91 -16.20
N PRO A 144 -2.66 5.42 -16.23
CA PRO A 144 -3.77 6.14 -15.61
C PRO A 144 -3.67 6.14 -14.09
N LYS A 145 -4.51 6.96 -13.45
CA LYS A 145 -4.71 6.93 -12.00
C LYS A 145 -5.78 5.92 -11.62
N PHE A 146 -5.64 5.36 -10.43
CA PHE A 146 -6.49 4.28 -9.95
C PHE A 146 -7.28 4.69 -8.70
N THR A 147 -8.40 4.01 -8.49
CA THR A 147 -9.13 3.94 -7.22
C THR A 147 -9.14 2.49 -6.76
N LEU A 148 -9.02 2.27 -5.45
CA LEU A 148 -8.91 0.95 -4.85
C LEU A 148 -9.92 0.78 -3.71
N SER A 149 -10.36 -0.45 -3.49
CA SER A 149 -11.19 -0.82 -2.34
C SER A 149 -10.41 -0.93 -1.03
N ALA A 150 -9.13 -1.31 -1.12
CA ALA A 150 -8.27 -1.47 0.04
C ALA A 150 -7.93 -0.14 0.72
N HIS A 151 -7.67 -0.22 2.02
CA HIS A 151 -7.47 0.97 2.84
C HIS A 151 -6.13 1.65 2.53
N PRO A 152 -6.09 3.00 2.42
CA PRO A 152 -4.87 3.68 2.00
C PRO A 152 -3.65 3.45 2.91
N CYS A 153 -3.85 3.29 4.23
CA CYS A 153 -2.74 2.92 5.13
C CYS A 153 -2.16 1.55 4.80
N ILE A 154 -2.98 0.56 4.46
CA ILE A 154 -2.52 -0.78 4.06
C ILE A 154 -1.83 -0.69 2.70
N MET A 155 -2.37 0.11 1.79
CA MET A 155 -1.78 0.32 0.46
C MET A 155 -0.46 1.09 0.49
N ALA A 156 -0.26 2.03 1.42
CA ALA A 156 1.03 2.67 1.63
C ALA A 156 2.11 1.65 2.05
N GLU A 157 1.70 0.61 2.78
CA GLU A 157 2.58 -0.45 3.27
C GLU A 157 2.87 -1.50 2.20
N ALA A 158 1.85 -1.92 1.46
CA ALA A 158 1.99 -2.80 0.28
C ALA A 158 2.83 -2.10 -0.81
N GLY A 159 2.62 -0.80 -1.01
CA GLY A 159 3.36 0.04 -1.95
C GLY A 159 4.83 0.30 -1.60
N ARG A 160 5.33 -0.23 -0.46
CA ARG A 160 6.71 0.00 -0.01
C ARG A 160 7.77 -0.53 -0.98
N CYS A 161 7.48 -1.54 -1.78
CA CYS A 161 8.42 -2.03 -2.80
C CYS A 161 8.87 -0.92 -3.77
N ALA A 162 8.05 0.11 -4.02
CA ALA A 162 8.45 1.27 -4.81
C ALA A 162 9.66 2.02 -4.23
N TYR A 163 9.82 2.03 -2.89
CA TYR A 163 11.01 2.58 -2.24
C TYR A 163 12.26 1.75 -2.56
N TRP A 164 12.16 0.43 -2.49
CA TRP A 164 13.27 -0.48 -2.82
C TRP A 164 13.65 -0.43 -4.30
N TRP A 165 12.67 -0.19 -5.18
CA TRP A 165 12.90 0.02 -6.61
C TRP A 165 13.43 1.41 -6.96
N LYS A 166 13.60 2.30 -5.98
CA LYS A 166 14.02 3.71 -6.18
C LYS A 166 13.06 4.50 -7.09
N LEU A 167 11.77 4.13 -7.06
CA LEU A 167 10.69 4.79 -7.81
C LEU A 167 9.69 5.51 -6.88
N ALA A 168 9.94 5.51 -5.56
CA ALA A 168 9.13 6.22 -4.59
C ALA A 168 9.27 7.74 -4.74
N SER A 169 8.16 8.46 -4.59
CA SER A 169 8.18 9.91 -4.45
C SER A 169 8.95 10.35 -3.19
N PRO A 170 9.36 11.62 -3.07
CA PRO A 170 10.03 12.12 -1.88
C PRO A 170 9.23 11.89 -0.58
N ILE A 171 7.91 12.06 -0.63
CA ILE A 171 7.04 11.86 0.54
C ILE A 171 6.92 10.37 0.92
N LEU A 172 6.80 9.46 -0.06
CA LEU A 172 6.79 8.03 0.22
C LEU A 172 8.15 7.54 0.76
N THR A 173 9.24 8.10 0.23
CA THR A 173 10.59 7.86 0.74
C THR A 173 10.72 8.29 2.20
N LYS A 174 10.28 9.51 2.53
CA LYS A 174 10.27 10.01 3.92
C LYS A 174 9.43 9.10 4.83
N TYR A 175 8.26 8.68 4.37
CA TYR A 175 7.39 7.74 5.08
C TYR A 175 8.07 6.39 5.35
N CYS A 176 8.66 5.78 4.33
CA CYS A 176 9.35 4.50 4.44
C CYS A 176 10.56 4.58 5.38
N LEU A 177 11.34 5.66 5.31
CA LEU A 177 12.47 5.89 6.21
C LEU A 177 12.02 6.06 7.66
N TYR A 178 11.01 6.91 7.90
CA TYR A 178 10.47 7.14 9.24
C TYR A 178 10.00 5.83 9.89
N THR A 179 9.17 5.06 9.17
CA THR A 179 8.60 3.81 9.68
C THR A 179 9.67 2.73 9.87
N THR A 180 10.60 2.56 8.92
CA THR A 180 11.66 1.54 9.01
C THR A 180 12.63 1.82 10.15
N VAL A 181 13.16 3.04 10.25
CA VAL A 181 14.12 3.42 11.30
C VAL A 181 13.50 3.28 12.69
N ARG A 182 12.25 3.70 12.87
CA ARG A 182 11.61 3.64 14.19
C ARG A 182 11.11 2.24 14.56
N CYS A 183 10.66 1.44 13.59
CA CYS A 183 10.21 0.07 13.85
C CYS A 183 11.40 -0.86 14.14
N PHE A 184 12.49 -0.77 13.37
CA PHE A 184 13.55 -1.79 13.36
C PHE A 184 14.89 -1.33 13.96
N CYS A 185 15.16 -0.03 14.11
CA CYS A 185 16.43 0.48 14.67
C CYS A 185 16.31 0.96 16.13
N HIS A 186 15.35 0.40 16.89
CA HIS A 186 15.21 0.50 18.36
C HIS A 186 14.89 1.86 19.02
N LYS A 187 14.75 3.00 18.32
CA LYS A 187 14.57 4.33 18.96
C LYS A 187 13.19 4.65 19.58
N LEU A 188 12.20 3.76 19.50
CA LEU A 188 10.91 3.99 20.17
C LEU A 188 11.00 3.72 21.69
N PRO A 189 10.53 4.63 22.57
CA PRO A 189 10.42 4.37 24.02
C PRO A 189 9.68 3.06 24.31
N PHE A 190 10.02 2.34 25.39
CA PHE A 190 9.40 1.04 25.69
C PHE A 190 7.87 1.11 25.76
N TRP A 191 7.31 2.19 26.29
CA TRP A 191 5.87 2.47 26.38
C TRP A 191 5.16 2.72 25.03
N THR A 192 5.93 2.96 23.97
CA THR A 192 5.43 3.17 22.60
C THR A 192 5.56 1.92 21.73
N LYS A 193 6.21 0.87 22.25
CA LYS A 193 6.27 -0.43 21.60
C LYS A 193 5.24 -1.35 22.25
N PRO A 194 4.54 -2.21 21.50
CA PRO A 194 3.86 -3.33 22.12
C PRO A 194 4.87 -4.13 23.00
N PRO A 195 4.48 -4.62 24.18
CA PRO A 195 5.39 -5.25 25.15
C PRO A 195 6.27 -6.35 24.53
N LYS A 196 7.57 -6.37 24.87
CA LYS A 196 8.56 -7.35 24.37
C LYS A 196 8.25 -8.82 24.71
N THR A 197 7.44 -9.12 25.73
CA THR A 197 6.95 -10.50 26.00
C THR A 197 6.05 -11.04 24.89
N LEU A 198 5.56 -10.14 24.02
CA LEU A 198 4.90 -10.45 22.76
C LEU A 198 5.85 -10.17 21.59
N CYS A 199 7.16 -10.35 21.73
CA CYS A 199 8.17 -10.31 20.66
C CYS A 199 9.04 -11.57 20.78
N VAL A 200 8.63 -12.67 20.13
CA VAL A 200 9.40 -13.93 20.10
C VAL A 200 10.73 -13.71 19.36
N PRO A 201 11.83 -14.36 19.79
CA PRO A 201 13.18 -14.09 19.32
C PRO A 201 13.41 -14.55 17.87
N SER A 202 14.49 -13.99 17.31
CA SER A 202 15.19 -14.43 16.09
C SER A 202 15.38 -15.92 16.01
#